data_AF-A0A3A2HV07-F1
#
_entry.id   AF-A0A3A2HV07-F1
#
_cell.length_a   1.000
_cell.length_b   1.000
_cell.length_c   1.000
_cell.angle_alpha   90.00
_cell.angle_beta   90.00
_cell.angle_gamma   90.00
#
_symmetry.space_group_name_H-M   'P 1'
#
loop_
_entity.id
_entity.type
_entity.pdbx_description
1 polymer ?
#
loop_
_entity_poly.entity_id
_entity_poly.type
_entity_poly.pdbx_seq_one_letter_code
_entity_poly.pdbx_strand_id
1 'polypeptide(L)'
;MKITLWLASALFLYCSASYASSDKVTWSQDSLELSVEQGQVKEVKLVINNVPDVEGIKLHVVPALQQWISITPSYIEDTSTKQAHTVFVVINIPSDEGLKTVDGVIQVREVKAGKPKQVLPSPLPVVLTISPSSNLPLPPAPGPENDLTIAGVDSDEDGVRDDIQRHIGLSHSSDEASRLALMDVAKALQLILIQAESKDASYENLLRFERAFECTVYVMDENYDRAVGEIVSQQMSTRERTARYSLFHEQIAGVVSKGSKYSEFYKSCSFDAKTLMEGAL
;
A
#
# COMPACT_ATOMS: atom_id res chain seq x y z
N MET A 1 -35.42 77.65 8.45
CA MET A 1 -34.31 77.38 7.52
C MET A 1 -34.42 75.90 7.14
N LYS A 2 -34.92 75.61 5.93
CA LYS A 2 -35.16 74.23 5.42
C LYS A 2 -33.92 73.80 4.63
N ILE A 3 -33.28 72.71 5.03
CA ILE A 3 -32.14 72.12 4.30
C ILE A 3 -32.67 70.84 3.65
N THR A 4 -32.76 70.86 2.32
CA THR A 4 -33.25 69.76 1.50
C THR A 4 -32.08 68.84 1.13
N LEU A 5 -32.26 67.57 1.45
CA LEU A 5 -31.36 66.44 1.23
C LEU A 5 -31.43 66.01 -0.24
N TRP A 6 -30.29 65.82 -0.91
CA TRP A 6 -30.19 65.10 -2.19
C TRP A 6 -29.26 63.89 -2.01
N LEU A 7 -29.84 62.69 -1.99
CA LEU A 7 -29.12 61.42 -2.09
C LEU A 7 -28.91 61.11 -3.59
N ALA A 8 -27.66 61.02 -4.02
CA ALA A 8 -27.29 60.48 -5.33
C ALA A 8 -26.96 58.98 -5.16
N SER A 9 -27.85 58.12 -5.65
CA SER A 9 -27.61 56.68 -5.76
C SER A 9 -26.69 56.39 -6.94
N ALA A 10 -25.44 56.03 -6.67
CA ALA A 10 -24.51 55.50 -7.66
C ALA A 10 -24.78 54.00 -7.87
N LEU A 11 -25.40 53.67 -9.02
CA LEU A 11 -25.62 52.31 -9.47
C LEU A 11 -24.31 51.76 -10.05
N PHE A 12 -23.54 51.01 -9.27
CA PHE A 12 -22.38 50.26 -9.77
C PHE A 12 -22.86 49.01 -10.50
N LEU A 13 -22.91 49.07 -11.84
CA LEU A 13 -23.04 47.89 -12.68
C LEU A 13 -21.77 47.04 -12.57
N TYR A 14 -21.83 45.98 -11.77
CA TYR A 14 -20.86 44.88 -11.82
C TYR A 14 -21.10 44.08 -13.11
N CYS A 15 -20.30 44.37 -14.14
CA CYS A 15 -20.22 43.54 -15.33
C CYS A 15 -19.25 42.38 -15.04
N SER A 16 -19.76 41.27 -14.50
CA SER A 16 -18.99 40.02 -14.40
C SER A 16 -18.86 39.45 -15.82
N ALA A 17 -17.80 39.83 -16.52
CA ALA A 17 -17.41 39.17 -17.76
C ALA A 17 -16.91 37.77 -17.41
N SER A 18 -17.79 36.77 -17.51
CA SER A 18 -17.40 35.37 -17.55
C SER A 18 -16.61 35.14 -18.84
N TYR A 19 -15.28 35.30 -18.78
CA TYR A 19 -14.39 34.80 -19.83
C TYR A 19 -14.46 33.28 -19.82
N ALA A 20 -15.39 32.71 -20.59
CA ALA A 20 -15.36 31.30 -20.94
C ALA A 20 -14.15 31.09 -21.85
N SER A 21 -12.99 30.81 -21.24
CA SER A 21 -11.84 30.27 -21.95
C SER A 21 -12.29 28.93 -22.52
N SER A 22 -12.56 28.86 -23.82
CA SER A 22 -12.89 27.59 -24.47
C SER A 22 -11.68 26.67 -24.35
N ASP A 23 -11.81 25.57 -23.61
CA ASP A 23 -10.74 24.59 -23.49
C ASP A 23 -10.35 24.09 -24.87
N LYS A 24 -9.08 24.27 -25.23
CA LYS A 24 -8.54 23.82 -26.52
C LYS A 24 -8.48 22.29 -26.62
N VAL A 25 -8.60 21.60 -25.50
CA VAL A 25 -8.47 20.16 -25.37
C VAL A 25 -9.42 19.68 -24.28
N THR A 26 -10.11 18.57 -24.51
CA THR A 26 -10.93 17.90 -23.50
C THR A 26 -10.62 16.42 -23.42
N TRP A 27 -10.71 15.86 -22.22
CA TRP A 27 -10.52 14.43 -21.97
C TRP A 27 -11.88 13.70 -22.03
N SER A 28 -11.85 12.37 -22.22
CA SER A 28 -13.05 11.53 -22.13
C SER A 28 -13.63 11.42 -20.71
N GLN A 29 -12.88 11.88 -19.71
CA GLN A 29 -13.20 11.80 -18.29
C GLN A 29 -12.57 12.97 -17.55
N ASP A 30 -13.18 13.38 -16.44
CA ASP A 30 -12.75 14.55 -15.66
C ASP A 30 -11.60 14.24 -14.69
N SER A 31 -11.43 12.97 -14.32
CA SER A 31 -10.37 12.46 -13.46
C SER A 31 -10.06 11.01 -13.79
N LEU A 32 -8.88 10.54 -13.39
CA LEU A 32 -8.44 9.16 -13.54
C LEU A 32 -8.11 8.57 -12.17
N GLU A 33 -9.02 7.75 -11.64
CA GLU A 33 -8.84 7.01 -10.40
C GLU A 33 -8.32 5.61 -10.70
N LEU A 34 -7.15 5.28 -10.17
CA LEU A 34 -6.42 4.05 -10.45
C LEU A 34 -6.17 3.31 -9.15
N SER A 35 -6.74 2.12 -9.01
CA SER A 35 -6.34 1.14 -8.01
C SER A 35 -5.56 0.02 -8.70
N VAL A 36 -4.32 -0.20 -8.26
CA VAL A 36 -3.37 -1.18 -8.81
C VAL A 36 -2.62 -1.86 -7.67
N GLU A 37 -2.50 -3.18 -7.73
CA GLU A 37 -1.75 -3.94 -6.72
C GLU A 37 -0.24 -3.90 -6.99
N GLN A 38 0.56 -4.10 -5.94
CA GLN A 38 2.01 -4.32 -6.06
C GLN A 38 2.32 -5.44 -7.08
N GLY A 39 3.34 -5.22 -7.90
CA GLY A 39 3.78 -6.17 -8.92
C GLY A 39 2.88 -6.26 -10.16
N GLN A 40 1.80 -5.48 -10.23
CA GLN A 40 0.92 -5.48 -11.40
C GLN A 40 1.28 -4.41 -12.44
N VAL A 41 0.98 -4.76 -13.70
CA VAL A 41 0.95 -3.83 -14.82
C VAL A 41 -0.49 -3.67 -15.27
N LYS A 42 -0.96 -2.43 -15.39
CA LYS A 42 -2.33 -2.09 -15.81
C LYS A 42 -2.28 -1.09 -16.95
N GLU A 43 -3.13 -1.28 -17.95
CA GLU A 43 -3.29 -0.35 -19.06
C GLU A 43 -4.70 0.25 -19.04
N VAL A 44 -4.80 1.58 -19.19
CA VAL A 44 -6.06 2.31 -19.26
C VAL A 44 -6.12 3.10 -20.56
N LYS A 45 -7.23 2.92 -21.28
CA LYS A 45 -7.51 3.65 -22.52
C LYS A 45 -8.20 4.97 -22.22
N LEU A 46 -7.65 6.07 -22.71
CA LEU A 46 -8.23 7.41 -22.65
C LEU A 46 -8.46 7.96 -24.06
N VAL A 47 -9.40 8.90 -24.18
CA VAL A 47 -9.59 9.69 -25.38
C VAL A 47 -9.36 11.16 -25.07
N ILE A 48 -8.57 11.82 -25.92
CA ILE A 48 -8.34 13.26 -25.90
C ILE A 48 -8.94 13.85 -27.17
N ASN A 49 -9.78 14.86 -27.01
CA ASN A 49 -10.39 15.61 -28.10
C ASN A 49 -9.72 16.97 -28.19
N ASN A 50 -9.27 17.37 -29.37
CA ASN A 50 -8.70 18.68 -29.61
C ASN A 50 -9.69 19.60 -30.34
N VAL A 51 -9.54 20.90 -30.12
CA VAL A 51 -10.19 21.97 -30.89
C VAL A 51 -9.26 22.35 -32.07
N PRO A 52 -9.79 22.86 -33.19
CA PRO A 52 -8.97 23.44 -34.27
C PRO A 52 -7.94 24.45 -33.73
N ASP A 53 -6.82 24.63 -34.44
CA ASP A 53 -5.70 25.56 -34.15
C ASP A 53 -4.60 25.10 -33.17
N VAL A 54 -4.56 23.81 -32.82
CA VAL A 54 -3.44 23.19 -32.10
C VAL A 54 -2.59 22.41 -33.12
N GLU A 55 -1.31 22.72 -33.28
CA GLU A 55 -0.45 22.04 -34.28
C GLU A 55 -0.03 20.64 -33.83
N GLY A 56 0.25 20.48 -32.54
CA GLY A 56 0.58 19.20 -31.94
C GLY A 56 0.49 19.26 -30.42
N ILE A 57 0.33 18.08 -29.82
CA ILE A 57 0.15 17.92 -28.37
C ILE A 57 1.22 16.98 -27.83
N LYS A 58 1.90 17.41 -26.77
CA LYS A 58 2.75 16.56 -25.94
C LYS A 58 2.09 16.32 -24.59
N LEU A 59 1.92 15.06 -24.23
CA LEU A 59 1.42 14.64 -22.94
C LEU A 59 2.59 14.46 -21.97
N HIS A 60 2.42 14.97 -20.75
CA HIS A 60 3.46 14.95 -19.74
C HIS A 60 2.88 14.56 -18.38
N VAL A 61 3.22 13.36 -17.93
CA VAL A 61 2.99 12.90 -16.55
C VAL A 61 3.91 13.71 -15.63
N VAL A 62 3.39 14.24 -14.51
CA VAL A 62 4.20 14.98 -13.54
C VAL A 62 5.22 14.08 -12.81
N PRO A 63 6.36 14.64 -12.32
CA PRO A 63 7.43 13.84 -11.71
C PRO A 63 6.98 12.89 -10.60
N ALA A 64 6.02 13.29 -9.77
CA ALA A 64 5.51 12.46 -8.67
C ALA A 64 4.91 11.12 -9.14
N LEU A 65 4.41 11.04 -10.39
CA LEU A 65 3.78 9.85 -10.96
C LEU A 65 4.66 9.14 -12.00
N GLN A 66 5.74 9.77 -12.48
CA GLN A 66 6.55 9.26 -13.61
C GLN A 66 7.22 7.91 -13.34
N GLN A 67 7.45 7.56 -12.07
CA GLN A 67 8.07 6.29 -11.71
C GLN A 67 7.13 5.09 -11.91
N TRP A 68 5.80 5.30 -11.94
CA TRP A 68 4.81 4.25 -12.14
C TRP A 68 4.00 4.40 -13.43
N ILE A 69 3.77 5.64 -13.87
CA ILE A 69 2.86 5.94 -14.96
C ILE A 69 3.61 6.43 -16.19
N SER A 70 3.34 5.78 -17.32
CA SER A 70 3.75 6.20 -18.65
C SER A 70 2.54 6.36 -19.56
N ILE A 71 2.68 7.12 -20.65
CA ILE A 71 1.59 7.39 -21.59
C ILE A 71 2.04 7.21 -23.04
N THR A 72 1.24 6.49 -23.83
CA THR A 72 1.55 6.15 -25.22
C THR A 72 0.33 6.37 -26.13
N PRO A 73 0.45 7.13 -27.23
CA PRO A 73 1.61 7.97 -27.56
C PRO A 73 1.72 9.16 -26.59
N SER A 74 2.96 9.56 -26.27
CA SER A 74 3.22 10.79 -25.49
C SER A 74 3.24 12.05 -26.34
N TYR A 75 3.14 11.90 -27.67
CA TYR A 75 3.14 12.98 -28.64
C TYR A 75 2.16 12.66 -29.77
N ILE A 76 1.33 13.64 -30.11
CA ILE A 76 0.29 13.54 -31.14
C ILE A 76 0.57 14.64 -32.15
N GLU A 77 0.86 14.24 -33.39
CA GLU A 77 1.08 15.13 -34.53
C GLU A 77 -0.24 15.53 -35.19
N ASP A 78 -0.24 16.71 -35.81
CA ASP A 78 -1.31 17.24 -36.64
C ASP A 78 -2.71 17.21 -36.00
N THR A 79 -2.85 18.00 -34.93
CA THR A 79 -4.14 18.25 -34.27
C THR A 79 -4.86 19.46 -34.87
N SER A 80 -4.59 19.78 -36.15
CA SER A 80 -5.11 20.99 -36.80
C SER A 80 -6.62 20.90 -37.07
N THR A 81 -7.15 19.68 -37.21
CA THR A 81 -8.58 19.40 -37.36
C THR A 81 -9.15 18.86 -36.07
N LYS A 82 -10.45 19.14 -35.81
CA LYS A 82 -11.15 18.60 -34.63
C LYS A 82 -11.18 17.07 -34.72
N GLN A 83 -10.39 16.40 -33.90
CA GLN A 83 -10.25 14.94 -33.92
C GLN A 83 -10.25 14.36 -32.50
N ALA A 84 -10.60 13.08 -32.40
CA ALA A 84 -10.43 12.30 -31.18
C ALA A 84 -9.18 11.44 -31.34
N HIS A 85 -8.27 11.50 -30.37
CA HIS A 85 -7.08 10.66 -30.32
C HIS A 85 -7.16 9.70 -29.14
N THR A 86 -6.82 8.43 -29.38
CA THR A 86 -6.71 7.43 -28.32
C THR A 86 -5.30 7.44 -27.74
N VAL A 87 -5.20 7.44 -26.42
CA VAL A 87 -3.94 7.27 -25.69
C VAL A 87 -4.10 6.21 -24.62
N PHE A 88 -3.00 5.54 -24.31
CA PHE A 88 -2.93 4.48 -23.32
C PHE A 88 -2.06 4.94 -22.17
N VAL A 89 -2.60 4.88 -20.96
CA VAL A 89 -1.88 5.09 -19.72
C VAL A 89 -1.45 3.72 -19.22
N VAL A 90 -0.15 3.47 -19.17
CA VAL A 90 0.43 2.23 -18.66
C VAL A 90 0.97 2.49 -17.27
N ILE A 91 0.45 1.74 -16.31
CA ILE A 91 0.86 1.76 -14.91
C ILE A 91 1.68 0.51 -14.63
N ASN A 92 2.86 0.68 -14.06
CA ASN A 92 3.75 -0.40 -13.65
C ASN A 92 4.13 -0.19 -12.18
N ILE A 93 3.62 -1.05 -11.30
CA ILE A 93 3.90 -0.99 -9.86
C ILE A 93 4.91 -2.10 -9.51
N PRO A 94 6.11 -1.75 -9.02
CA PRO A 94 7.05 -2.74 -8.48
C PRO A 94 6.43 -3.58 -7.35
N SER A 95 6.91 -4.81 -7.17
CA SER A 95 6.41 -5.68 -6.08
C SER A 95 6.79 -5.18 -4.69
N ASP A 96 7.83 -4.37 -4.57
CA ASP A 96 8.38 -3.81 -3.34
C ASP A 96 7.89 -2.38 -3.03
N GLU A 97 6.88 -1.88 -3.77
CA GLU A 97 6.57 -0.44 -3.81
C GLU A 97 5.97 0.18 -2.53
N GLY A 98 5.58 -0.51 -1.48
CA GLY A 98 4.92 0.16 -0.34
C GLY A 98 3.54 0.79 -0.66
N LEU A 99 2.67 0.77 0.34
CA LEU A 99 1.26 1.12 0.21
C LEU A 99 1.09 2.62 0.36
N LYS A 100 0.43 3.26 -0.62
CA LYS A 100 0.18 4.69 -0.60
C LYS A 100 -0.84 5.10 -1.64
N THR A 101 -1.41 6.29 -1.42
CA THR A 101 -2.15 7.05 -2.43
C THR A 101 -1.29 8.23 -2.90
N VAL A 102 -1.19 8.40 -4.22
CA VAL A 102 -0.42 9.48 -4.84
C VAL A 102 -1.30 10.26 -5.80
N ASP A 103 -1.37 11.58 -5.56
CA ASP A 103 -2.05 12.52 -6.43
C ASP A 103 -1.10 13.13 -7.45
N GLY A 104 -1.61 13.38 -8.65
CA GLY A 104 -0.90 14.13 -9.66
C GLY A 104 -1.78 14.50 -10.85
N VAL A 105 -1.13 14.91 -11.94
CA VAL A 105 -1.82 15.29 -13.16
C VAL A 105 -1.07 14.82 -14.40
N ILE A 106 -1.83 14.54 -15.46
CA ILE A 106 -1.29 14.46 -16.82
C ILE A 106 -1.49 15.82 -17.47
N GLN A 107 -0.38 16.51 -17.76
CA GLN A 107 -0.39 17.81 -18.39
C GLN A 107 -0.46 17.68 -19.91
N VAL A 108 -1.21 18.58 -20.53
CA VAL A 108 -1.26 18.75 -21.98
C VAL A 108 -0.39 19.97 -22.35
N ARG A 109 0.60 19.77 -23.23
CA ARG A 109 1.47 20.85 -23.70
C ARG A 109 1.33 21.01 -25.21
N GLU A 110 1.01 22.21 -25.65
CA GLU A 110 1.00 22.57 -27.06
C GLU A 110 2.44 22.65 -27.59
N VAL A 111 2.66 22.02 -28.74
CA VAL A 111 3.91 22.06 -29.48
C VAL A 111 3.63 22.77 -30.80
N LYS A 112 4.30 23.90 -31.02
CA LYS A 112 4.20 24.71 -32.23
C LYS A 112 5.59 24.98 -32.78
N ALA A 113 5.75 24.88 -34.10
CA ALA A 113 7.05 25.09 -34.73
C ALA A 113 7.56 26.52 -34.45
N GLY A 114 8.79 26.64 -33.94
CA GLY A 114 9.42 27.93 -33.64
C GLY A 114 8.84 28.68 -32.42
N LYS A 115 7.93 28.09 -31.64
CA LYS A 115 7.36 28.69 -30.43
C LYS A 115 7.73 27.90 -29.17
N PRO A 116 7.84 28.56 -28.01
CA PRO A 116 8.02 27.85 -26.74
C PRO A 116 6.82 26.95 -26.45
N LYS A 117 7.07 25.81 -25.80
CA LYS A 117 6.01 24.88 -25.38
C LYS A 117 5.10 25.57 -24.38
N GLN A 118 3.80 25.59 -24.66
CA GLN A 118 2.80 26.21 -23.80
C GLN A 118 2.00 25.11 -23.08
N VAL A 119 1.85 25.22 -21.76
CA VAL A 119 0.96 24.34 -21.00
C VAL A 119 -0.49 24.78 -21.26
N LEU A 120 -1.36 23.85 -21.66
CA LEU A 120 -2.78 24.10 -21.87
C LEU A 120 -3.55 23.93 -20.54
N PRO A 121 -4.61 24.71 -20.29
CA PRO A 121 -5.34 24.74 -19.02
C PRO A 121 -6.31 23.56 -18.81
N SER A 122 -5.99 22.38 -19.35
CA SER A 122 -6.84 21.19 -19.29
C SER A 122 -6.05 19.95 -18.83
N PRO A 123 -5.41 19.98 -17.64
CA PRO A 123 -4.75 18.81 -17.08
C PRO A 123 -5.79 17.74 -16.72
N LEU A 124 -5.41 16.46 -16.79
CA LEU A 124 -6.21 15.36 -16.26
C LEU A 124 -5.71 15.02 -14.85
N PRO A 125 -6.50 15.26 -13.79
CA PRO A 125 -6.22 14.77 -12.44
C PRO A 125 -6.09 13.25 -12.41
N VAL A 126 -5.10 12.75 -11.67
CA VAL A 126 -4.85 11.33 -11.48
C VAL A 126 -4.69 11.06 -9.99
N VAL A 127 -5.43 10.08 -9.49
CA VAL A 127 -5.28 9.52 -8.14
C VAL A 127 -4.86 8.07 -8.31
N LEU A 128 -3.66 7.72 -7.86
CA LEU A 128 -3.14 6.36 -7.89
C LEU A 128 -3.09 5.79 -6.47
N THR A 129 -3.86 4.75 -6.22
CA THR A 129 -3.84 3.96 -5.00
C THR A 129 -3.11 2.65 -5.25
N ILE A 130 -2.02 2.44 -4.52
CA ILE A 130 -1.21 1.22 -4.55
C ILE A 130 -1.65 0.31 -3.40
N SER A 131 -2.14 -0.87 -3.74
CA SER A 131 -2.67 -1.85 -2.79
C SER A 131 -1.75 -3.08 -2.67
N PRO A 132 -1.86 -3.87 -1.59
CA PRO A 132 -1.09 -5.10 -1.45
C PRO A 132 -1.36 -6.07 -2.61
N SER A 133 -0.34 -6.84 -3.02
CA SER A 133 -0.54 -7.95 -3.95
C SER A 133 -1.52 -8.97 -3.36
N SER A 134 -2.57 -9.29 -4.09
CA SER A 134 -3.46 -10.42 -3.77
C SER A 134 -2.78 -11.78 -4.02
N ASN A 135 -1.74 -11.80 -4.87
CA ASN A 135 -0.88 -12.95 -5.10
C ASN A 135 0.27 -12.93 -4.09
N LEU A 136 -0.02 -13.36 -2.86
CA LEU A 136 1.04 -13.63 -1.90
C LEU A 136 1.84 -14.86 -2.35
N PRO A 137 3.19 -14.79 -2.40
CA PRO A 137 4.01 -15.97 -2.63
C PRO A 137 3.90 -16.85 -1.39
N LEU A 138 2.92 -17.75 -1.38
CA LEU A 138 2.74 -18.72 -0.31
C LEU A 138 3.56 -19.99 -0.64
N PRO A 139 4.16 -20.63 0.37
CA PRO A 139 4.81 -21.91 0.16
C PRO A 139 3.78 -22.96 -0.29
N PRO A 140 4.22 -24.09 -0.88
CA PRO A 140 3.35 -25.22 -1.14
C PRO A 140 2.59 -25.65 0.12
N ALA A 141 1.35 -26.13 -0.05
CA ALA A 141 0.65 -26.74 1.09
C ALA A 141 1.41 -28.00 1.52
N PRO A 142 1.83 -28.10 2.79
CA PRO A 142 2.63 -29.23 3.21
C PRO A 142 1.76 -30.49 3.30
N GLY A 143 2.33 -31.65 2.99
CA GLY A 143 1.66 -32.94 3.10
C GLY A 143 1.70 -33.51 4.52
N PRO A 144 1.35 -34.79 4.70
CA PRO A 144 1.39 -35.48 5.99
C PRO A 144 2.78 -35.46 6.67
N GLU A 145 3.84 -35.27 5.89
CA GLU A 145 5.20 -35.09 6.40
C GLU A 145 5.35 -33.91 7.35
N ASN A 146 4.45 -32.93 7.30
CA ASN A 146 4.45 -31.79 8.20
C ASN A 146 4.44 -32.20 9.67
N ASP A 147 3.77 -33.28 10.02
CA ASP A 147 3.59 -33.69 11.41
C ASP A 147 4.59 -34.75 11.87
N LEU A 148 5.55 -35.14 11.01
CA LEU A 148 6.56 -36.15 11.34
C LEU A 148 7.68 -35.62 12.23
N THR A 149 7.87 -34.30 12.30
CA THR A 149 8.94 -33.68 13.09
C THR A 149 8.42 -32.50 13.92
N ILE A 150 9.15 -32.13 14.97
CA ILE A 150 8.84 -30.94 15.76
C ILE A 150 8.82 -29.69 14.88
N ALA A 151 9.83 -29.54 14.01
CA ALA A 151 9.94 -28.40 13.11
C ALA A 151 8.83 -28.40 12.04
N GLY A 152 8.47 -29.56 11.51
CA GLY A 152 7.60 -29.66 10.33
C GLY A 152 8.30 -29.22 9.04
N VAL A 153 7.51 -28.86 8.02
CA VAL A 153 8.03 -28.42 6.72
C VAL A 153 8.13 -26.90 6.71
N ASP A 154 9.29 -26.38 6.35
CA ASP A 154 9.61 -24.98 6.07
C ASP A 154 10.39 -25.01 4.75
N SER A 155 9.70 -24.83 3.63
CA SER A 155 10.24 -25.09 2.29
C SER A 155 10.99 -23.91 1.68
N ASP A 156 10.75 -22.70 2.17
CA ASP A 156 11.44 -21.48 1.78
C ASP A 156 12.52 -21.03 2.79
N GLU A 157 12.71 -21.80 3.88
CA GLU A 157 13.71 -21.61 4.93
C GLU A 157 13.59 -20.24 5.63
N ASP A 158 12.36 -19.71 5.75
CA ASP A 158 12.11 -18.40 6.33
C ASP A 158 11.96 -18.42 7.87
N GLY A 159 11.97 -19.64 8.45
CA GLY A 159 11.83 -19.91 9.87
C GLY A 159 10.39 -20.14 10.32
N VAL A 160 9.41 -20.13 9.41
CA VAL A 160 8.00 -20.42 9.66
C VAL A 160 7.61 -21.70 8.95
N ARG A 161 6.79 -22.49 9.63
CA ARG A 161 6.26 -23.72 9.06
C ARG A 161 5.25 -23.41 7.95
N ASP A 162 5.31 -24.12 6.83
CA ASP A 162 4.54 -23.81 5.61
C ASP A 162 3.03 -23.72 5.87
N ASP A 163 2.44 -24.62 6.66
CA ASP A 163 1.01 -24.59 7.03
C ASP A 163 0.63 -23.31 7.78
N ILE A 164 1.52 -22.82 8.64
CA ILE A 164 1.33 -21.60 9.44
C ILE A 164 1.50 -20.35 8.58
N GLN A 165 2.54 -20.28 7.75
CA GLN A 165 2.74 -19.17 6.82
C GLN A 165 1.57 -19.05 5.86
N ARG A 166 1.06 -20.18 5.35
CA ARG A 166 -0.16 -20.22 4.53
C ARG A 166 -1.37 -19.75 5.30
N HIS A 167 -1.57 -20.23 6.52
CA HIS A 167 -2.69 -19.77 7.34
C HIS A 167 -2.65 -18.25 7.54
N ILE A 168 -1.51 -17.69 7.92
CA ILE A 168 -1.32 -16.23 8.08
C ILE A 168 -1.61 -15.49 6.78
N GLY A 169 -1.02 -15.93 5.67
CA GLY A 169 -1.19 -15.29 4.37
C GLY A 169 -2.64 -15.32 3.86
N LEU A 170 -3.37 -16.40 4.12
CA LEU A 170 -4.77 -16.53 3.71
C LEU A 170 -5.74 -15.78 4.63
N SER A 171 -5.52 -15.82 5.95
CA SER A 171 -6.38 -15.16 6.95
C SER A 171 -6.19 -13.64 6.98
N HIS A 172 -5.01 -13.14 6.58
CA HIS A 172 -4.67 -11.70 6.57
C HIS A 172 -4.21 -11.23 5.17
N SER A 173 -4.89 -11.68 4.11
CA SER A 173 -4.48 -11.45 2.72
C SER A 173 -4.42 -9.98 2.28
N SER A 174 -5.19 -9.10 2.93
CA SER A 174 -5.20 -7.66 2.65
C SER A 174 -4.45 -6.81 3.67
N ASP A 175 -3.91 -7.41 4.73
CA ASP A 175 -3.29 -6.69 5.86
C ASP A 175 -1.84 -7.12 6.03
N GLU A 176 -0.95 -6.38 5.36
CA GLU A 176 0.49 -6.65 5.36
C GLU A 176 1.10 -6.51 6.76
N ALA A 177 0.68 -5.51 7.54
CA ALA A 177 1.22 -5.27 8.88
C ALA A 177 0.87 -6.42 9.83
N SER A 178 -0.38 -6.88 9.80
CA SER A 178 -0.79 -8.07 10.55
C SER A 178 -0.04 -9.32 10.13
N ARG A 179 0.15 -9.54 8.81
CA ARG A 179 0.94 -10.70 8.33
C ARG A 179 2.35 -10.68 8.89
N LEU A 180 3.07 -9.57 8.75
CA LEU A 180 4.46 -9.47 9.20
C LEU A 180 4.58 -9.69 10.71
N ALA A 181 3.67 -9.11 11.50
CA ALA A 181 3.67 -9.30 12.95
C ALA A 181 3.35 -10.74 13.37
N LEU A 182 2.37 -11.39 12.72
CA LEU A 182 2.03 -12.79 12.97
C LEU A 182 3.14 -13.75 12.51
N MET A 183 3.88 -13.41 11.44
CA MET A 183 5.07 -14.15 11.02
C MET A 183 6.16 -14.09 12.10
N ASP A 184 6.41 -12.93 12.72
CA ASP A 184 7.34 -12.82 13.85
C ASP A 184 6.90 -13.69 15.05
N VAL A 185 5.60 -13.74 15.34
CA VAL A 185 5.04 -14.63 16.38
C VAL A 185 5.27 -16.09 16.02
N ALA A 186 4.98 -16.50 14.78
CA ALA A 186 5.18 -17.87 14.32
C ALA A 186 6.65 -18.30 14.38
N LYS A 187 7.59 -17.43 13.97
CA LYS A 187 9.04 -17.66 14.10
C LYS A 187 9.46 -17.87 15.54
N ALA A 188 8.99 -17.02 16.45
CA ALA A 188 9.31 -17.15 17.87
C ALA A 188 8.77 -18.46 18.45
N LEU A 189 7.51 -18.83 18.16
CA LEU A 189 6.91 -20.08 18.60
C LEU A 189 7.63 -21.31 18.01
N GLN A 190 8.07 -21.24 16.77
CA GLN A 190 8.84 -22.31 16.14
C GLN A 190 10.18 -22.55 16.86
N LEU A 191 10.90 -21.48 17.20
CA LEU A 191 12.14 -21.56 17.99
C LEU A 191 11.89 -22.11 19.40
N ILE A 192 10.80 -21.69 20.05
CA ILE A 192 10.36 -22.22 21.34
C ILE A 192 10.28 -23.76 21.29
N LEU A 193 9.70 -24.31 20.23
CA LEU A 193 9.54 -25.75 20.08
C LEU A 193 10.84 -26.50 19.80
N ILE A 194 11.63 -26.00 18.84
CA ILE A 194 12.86 -26.67 18.40
C ILE A 194 13.94 -26.62 19.48
N GLN A 195 13.97 -25.57 20.30
CA GLN A 195 15.04 -25.32 21.27
C GLN A 195 14.62 -25.50 22.74
N ALA A 196 13.44 -26.09 23.01
CA ALA A 196 12.89 -26.25 24.36
C ALA A 196 13.80 -26.99 25.36
N GLU A 197 14.76 -27.80 24.90
CA GLU A 197 15.70 -28.51 25.77
C GLU A 197 16.78 -27.62 26.39
N SER A 198 17.00 -26.42 25.83
CA SER A 198 17.99 -25.47 26.34
C SER A 198 17.29 -24.38 27.16
N LYS A 199 17.67 -24.26 28.44
CA LYS A 199 17.14 -23.23 29.33
C LYS A 199 17.47 -21.81 28.84
N ASP A 200 18.71 -21.59 28.43
CA ASP A 200 19.17 -20.30 27.92
C ASP A 200 18.43 -19.95 26.62
N ALA A 201 18.28 -20.92 25.72
CA ALA A 201 17.51 -20.70 24.51
C ALA A 201 16.03 -20.42 24.80
N SER A 202 15.45 -21.09 25.80
CA SER A 202 14.07 -20.85 26.23
C SER A 202 13.90 -19.43 26.78
N TYR A 203 14.85 -18.92 27.57
CA TYR A 203 14.82 -17.53 28.00
C TYR A 203 14.88 -16.54 26.83
N GLU A 204 15.81 -16.75 25.89
CA GLU A 204 15.92 -15.88 24.71
C GLU A 204 14.67 -15.94 23.82
N ASN A 205 14.08 -17.12 23.67
CA ASN A 205 12.87 -17.31 22.88
C ASN A 205 11.62 -16.72 23.55
N LEU A 206 11.56 -16.68 24.88
CA LEU A 206 10.56 -15.89 25.60
C LEU A 206 10.65 -14.41 25.21
N LEU A 207 11.84 -13.82 25.24
CA LEU A 207 12.02 -12.41 24.89
C LEU A 207 11.66 -12.12 23.42
N ARG A 208 11.97 -13.05 22.51
CA ARG A 208 11.55 -12.96 21.09
C ARG A 208 10.03 -12.97 20.97
N PHE A 209 9.38 -13.92 21.64
CA PHE A 209 7.91 -14.02 21.63
C PHE A 209 7.26 -12.78 22.22
N GLU A 210 7.76 -12.25 23.34
CA GLU A 210 7.23 -11.02 23.94
C GLU A 210 7.34 -9.82 22.99
N ARG A 211 8.47 -9.66 22.31
CA ARG A 211 8.63 -8.57 21.32
C ARG A 211 7.69 -8.74 20.12
N ALA A 212 7.55 -9.96 19.61
CA ALA A 212 6.60 -10.24 18.53
C ALA A 212 5.16 -9.97 18.96
N PHE A 213 4.80 -10.36 20.20
CA PHE A 213 3.49 -10.10 20.78
C PHE A 213 3.24 -8.59 20.96
N GLU A 214 4.19 -7.83 21.49
CA GLU A 214 4.11 -6.37 21.57
C GLU A 214 3.88 -5.75 20.19
N CYS A 215 4.55 -6.25 19.15
CA CYS A 215 4.32 -5.82 17.78
C CYS A 215 2.87 -6.08 17.34
N THR A 216 2.33 -7.28 17.57
CA THR A 216 0.93 -7.59 17.23
C THR A 216 -0.06 -6.66 17.92
N VAL A 217 0.19 -6.31 19.20
CA VAL A 217 -0.64 -5.36 19.95
C VAL A 217 -0.58 -3.94 19.35
N TYR A 218 0.53 -3.57 18.71
CA TYR A 218 0.68 -2.27 18.08
C TYR A 218 0.02 -2.21 16.69
N VAL A 219 0.20 -3.24 15.87
CA VAL A 219 -0.24 -3.25 14.47
C VAL A 219 -1.69 -3.71 14.29
N MET A 220 -2.21 -4.54 15.18
CA MET A 220 -3.54 -5.11 15.08
C MET A 220 -4.52 -4.38 16.00
N ASP A 221 -5.81 -4.46 15.67
CA ASP A 221 -6.89 -3.96 16.50
C ASP A 221 -7.17 -4.89 17.70
N GLU A 222 -8.36 -4.79 18.29
CA GLU A 222 -8.79 -5.62 19.42
C GLU A 222 -8.80 -7.15 19.14
N ASN A 223 -8.48 -7.61 17.92
CA ASN A 223 -8.45 -9.03 17.59
C ASN A 223 -7.06 -9.70 17.69
N TYR A 224 -6.02 -8.98 18.12
CA TYR A 224 -4.65 -9.53 18.18
C TYR A 224 -4.57 -10.84 18.98
N ASP A 225 -5.25 -10.92 20.12
CA ASP A 225 -5.22 -12.10 21.00
C ASP A 225 -5.92 -13.31 20.40
N ARG A 226 -6.96 -13.11 19.58
CA ARG A 226 -7.57 -14.20 18.80
C ARG A 226 -6.60 -14.72 17.75
N ALA A 227 -6.00 -13.82 16.96
CA ALA A 227 -5.09 -14.20 15.88
C ALA A 227 -3.86 -14.93 16.43
N VAL A 228 -3.21 -14.39 17.47
CA VAL A 228 -2.09 -15.06 18.14
C VAL A 228 -2.51 -16.42 18.71
N GLY A 229 -3.69 -16.51 19.33
CA GLY A 229 -4.21 -17.77 19.85
C GLY A 229 -4.41 -18.85 18.78
N GLU A 230 -4.87 -18.46 17.58
CA GLU A 230 -4.99 -19.36 16.43
C GLU A 230 -3.63 -19.87 15.93
N ILE A 231 -2.62 -18.98 15.87
CA ILE A 231 -1.24 -19.38 15.53
C ILE A 231 -0.69 -20.34 16.58
N VAL A 232 -0.82 -20.04 17.87
CA VAL A 232 -0.39 -20.94 18.95
C VAL A 232 -1.08 -22.29 18.83
N SER A 233 -2.40 -22.33 18.63
CA SER A 233 -3.15 -23.57 18.49
C SER A 233 -2.66 -24.43 17.33
N GLN A 234 -2.39 -23.82 16.17
CA GLN A 234 -1.90 -24.54 14.99
C GLN A 234 -0.44 -24.93 15.14
N GLN A 235 0.39 -24.10 15.78
CA GLN A 235 1.79 -24.44 16.03
C GLN A 235 1.88 -25.70 16.92
N MET A 236 0.97 -25.85 17.88
CA MET A 236 0.93 -26.97 18.84
C MET A 236 0.09 -28.17 18.38
N SER A 237 -0.11 -28.34 17.07
CA SER A 237 -1.05 -29.31 16.48
C SER A 237 -0.77 -30.80 16.78
N THR A 238 0.43 -31.15 17.25
CA THR A 238 0.81 -32.53 17.58
C THR A 238 1.12 -32.70 19.07
N ARG A 239 1.06 -33.95 19.54
CA ARG A 239 1.37 -34.29 20.94
C ARG A 239 2.82 -33.93 21.29
N GLU A 240 3.74 -34.20 20.38
CA GLU A 240 5.16 -33.94 20.53
C GLU A 240 5.43 -32.43 20.63
N ARG A 241 4.77 -31.61 19.79
CA ARG A 241 4.89 -30.14 19.86
C ARG A 241 4.30 -29.58 21.15
N THR A 242 3.13 -30.09 21.58
CA THR A 242 2.56 -29.72 22.88
C THR A 242 3.50 -30.07 24.04
N ALA A 243 4.15 -31.23 24.01
CA ALA A 243 5.13 -31.61 25.03
C ALA A 243 6.36 -30.68 25.04
N ARG A 244 6.86 -30.26 23.86
CA ARG A 244 7.94 -29.29 23.73
C ARG A 244 7.56 -27.91 24.30
N TYR A 245 6.33 -27.48 24.05
CA TYR A 245 5.82 -26.23 24.60
C TYR A 245 5.71 -26.26 26.13
N SER A 246 5.23 -27.37 26.70
CA SER A 246 5.23 -27.56 28.16
C SER A 246 6.66 -27.50 28.73
N LEU A 247 7.62 -28.17 28.09
CA LEU A 247 9.02 -28.13 28.52
C LEU A 247 9.59 -26.71 28.49
N PHE A 248 9.30 -25.92 27.44
CA PHE A 248 9.69 -24.52 27.39
C PHE A 248 9.17 -23.74 28.61
N HIS A 249 7.89 -23.90 28.97
CA HIS A 249 7.29 -23.23 30.14
C HIS A 249 7.94 -23.67 31.46
N GLU A 250 8.31 -24.95 31.58
CA GLU A 250 9.08 -25.44 32.72
C GLU A 250 10.45 -24.78 32.82
N GLN A 251 11.15 -24.58 31.70
CA GLN A 251 12.47 -23.94 31.67
C GLN A 251 12.44 -22.47 32.09
N ILE A 252 11.39 -21.74 31.72
CA ILE A 252 11.22 -20.32 32.04
C ILE A 252 10.41 -20.07 33.33
N ALA A 253 10.06 -21.13 34.07
CA ALA A 253 9.31 -20.99 35.31
C ALA A 253 10.05 -20.07 36.30
N GLY A 254 9.35 -19.02 36.76
CA GLY A 254 9.88 -18.03 37.70
C GLY A 254 10.73 -16.92 37.07
N VAL A 255 10.90 -16.90 35.74
CA VAL A 255 11.53 -15.78 35.04
C VAL A 255 10.64 -14.54 35.12
N VAL A 256 11.26 -13.37 35.35
CA VAL A 256 10.62 -12.07 35.22
C VAL A 256 11.29 -11.31 34.08
N SER A 257 10.55 -11.07 33.02
CA SER A 257 10.93 -10.21 31.91
C SER A 257 10.38 -8.79 32.12
N LYS A 258 10.97 -7.83 31.43
CA LYS A 258 10.47 -6.45 31.41
C LYS A 258 10.09 -6.10 29.98
N GLY A 259 8.79 -6.06 29.73
CA GLY A 259 8.24 -5.56 28.49
C GLY A 259 8.52 -4.07 28.25
N SER A 260 8.32 -3.67 27.01
CA SER A 260 8.35 -2.28 26.57
C SER A 260 7.17 -1.50 27.15
N LYS A 261 7.21 -0.17 27.07
CA LYS A 261 6.01 0.63 27.31
C LYS A 261 5.10 0.53 26.10
N TYR A 262 3.79 0.58 26.29
CA TYR A 262 2.80 0.53 25.20
C TYR A 262 3.10 1.55 24.07
N SER A 263 3.50 2.77 24.43
CA SER A 263 3.90 3.83 23.49
C SER A 263 5.13 3.50 22.63
N GLU A 264 5.83 2.42 22.94
CA GLU A 264 7.07 1.98 22.30
C GLU A 264 6.94 0.61 21.63
N PHE A 265 5.76 -0.03 21.65
CA PHE A 265 5.55 -1.36 21.08
C PHE A 265 5.90 -1.46 19.58
N TYR A 266 5.75 -0.36 18.83
CA TYR A 266 6.20 -0.29 17.44
C TYR A 266 7.70 -0.58 17.26
N LYS A 267 8.53 -0.37 18.30
CA LYS A 267 9.97 -0.67 18.29
C LYS A 267 10.26 -2.17 18.46
N SER A 268 9.25 -2.94 18.85
CA SER A 268 9.37 -4.38 19.05
C SER A 268 9.17 -5.17 17.76
N CYS A 269 8.56 -4.56 16.74
CA CYS A 269 8.44 -5.11 15.39
C CYS A 269 9.80 -5.29 14.70
N SER A 270 9.95 -6.33 13.88
CA SER A 270 11.13 -6.53 13.03
C SER A 270 11.15 -5.65 11.78
N PHE A 271 10.03 -4.97 11.49
CA PHE A 271 9.80 -4.10 10.34
C PHE A 271 9.43 -2.68 10.78
N ASP A 272 9.46 -1.72 9.85
CA ASP A 272 9.05 -0.33 10.12
C ASP A 272 7.52 -0.21 10.21
N ALA A 273 6.98 -0.58 11.37
CA ALA A 273 5.56 -0.60 11.63
C ALA A 273 4.92 0.79 11.59
N LYS A 274 5.67 1.88 11.81
CA LYS A 274 5.11 3.24 11.72
C LYS A 274 4.81 3.60 10.28
N THR A 275 5.82 3.45 9.41
CA THR A 275 5.67 3.75 7.98
C THR A 275 4.58 2.90 7.35
N LEU A 276 4.50 1.61 7.71
CA LEU A 276 3.50 0.70 7.16
C LEU A 276 2.06 1.03 7.62
N MET A 277 1.88 1.42 8.88
CA MET A 277 0.55 1.76 9.42
C MET A 277 0.08 3.17 9.02
N GLU A 278 0.99 4.12 8.81
CA GLU A 278 0.65 5.47 8.31
C GLU A 278 0.17 5.47 6.84
N GLY A 279 0.60 4.50 6.04
CA GLY A 279 0.15 4.32 4.65
C GLY A 279 -1.20 3.61 4.49
N ALA A 280 -1.79 3.13 5.59
CA ALA A 280 -3.05 2.39 5.61
C ALA A 280 -4.28 3.25 5.97
N LEU A 281 -4.09 4.54 6.27
CA LEU A 281 -5.14 5.54 6.57
C LEU A 281 -5.35 6.51 5.38
#